data_AF-A0A3D2JNE8-F1
#
_entry.id   AF-A0A3D2JNE8-F1
#
_cell.length_a   1.000
_cell.length_b   1.000
_cell.length_c   1.000
_cell.angle_alpha   90.00
_cell.angle_beta   90.00
_cell.angle_gamma   90.00
#
_symmetry.space_group_name_H-M   'P 1'
#
loop_
_entity.id
_entity.type
_entity.pdbx_description
1 polymer ?
#
loop_
_entity_poly.entity_id
_entity_poly.type
_entity_poly.pdbx_seq_one_letter_code
_entity_poly.pdbx_strand_id
1 'polypeptide(L)'
;MQLGRAFMEYRDNHDVTQQELARRTGITPGTIHHYESLIRTLDQGLGEKVDSGELTFKEARSIADIDDHVRQREIAQPFIDGRLSSVHVERIVGRAKTSATLSIEDIIEEVVNGKPAPELEPEPAPVIQRAIPVEADTALIENAVLKIAGELDAMQLQVIPEYRRLKLISSLRILDSRLKSALASLNGGVAVASAVPHQIGASTKVPV
;
A
#
# COMPACT_ATOMS: atom_id res chain seq x y z
N MET A 1 24.19 9.94 4.30
CA MET A 1 23.94 9.78 5.76
C MET A 1 24.34 11.00 6.60
N GLN A 2 25.38 11.77 6.23
CA GLN A 2 25.89 12.89 7.05
C GLN A 2 24.82 13.92 7.49
N LEU A 3 23.92 14.31 6.59
CA LEU A 3 22.88 15.31 6.90
C LEU A 3 21.90 14.85 8.00
N GLY A 4 21.52 13.57 7.99
CA GLY A 4 20.66 13.01 9.04
C GLY A 4 21.33 13.00 10.41
N ARG A 5 22.64 12.67 10.45
CA ARG A 5 23.44 12.76 11.67
C ARG A 5 23.52 14.19 12.19
N ALA A 6 23.74 15.16 11.30
CA ALA A 6 23.77 16.59 11.65
C ALA A 6 22.43 17.09 12.20
N PHE A 7 21.29 16.63 11.66
CA PHE A 7 19.97 16.97 12.21
C PHE A 7 19.79 16.44 13.64
N MET A 8 20.13 15.16 13.87
CA MET A 8 20.02 14.56 15.20
C MET A 8 20.92 15.28 16.21
N GLU A 9 22.20 15.45 15.88
CA GLU A 9 23.17 16.12 16.74
C GLU A 9 22.77 17.56 17.07
N TYR A 10 22.34 18.34 16.08
CA TYR A 10 21.89 19.70 16.32
C TYR A 10 20.66 19.75 17.25
N ARG A 11 19.69 18.85 17.04
CA ARG A 11 18.49 18.79 17.86
C ARG A 11 18.79 18.39 19.30
N ASP A 12 19.64 17.40 19.49
CA ASP A 12 20.03 16.91 20.81
C ASP A 12 20.81 17.98 21.58
N ASN A 13 21.71 18.71 20.90
CA ASN A 13 22.52 19.77 21.51
C ASN A 13 21.73 21.05 21.86
N HIS A 14 20.61 21.31 21.18
CA HIS A 14 19.82 22.54 21.36
C HIS A 14 18.42 22.30 21.92
N ASP A 15 18.08 21.05 22.24
CA ASP A 15 16.74 20.61 22.69
C ASP A 15 15.61 21.15 21.82
N VAL A 16 15.74 20.99 20.49
CA VAL A 16 14.71 21.46 19.54
C VAL A 16 13.98 20.32 18.85
N THR A 17 12.70 20.56 18.53
CA THR A 17 11.87 19.61 17.79
C THR A 17 12.20 19.61 16.30
N GLN A 18 11.77 18.57 15.57
CA GLN A 18 11.87 18.54 14.11
C GLN A 18 11.13 19.70 13.44
N GLN A 19 10.01 20.14 14.02
CA GLN A 19 9.26 21.30 13.51
C GLN A 19 10.04 22.60 13.67
N GLU A 20 10.72 22.77 14.79
CA GLU A 20 11.55 23.95 15.03
C GLU A 20 12.79 23.94 14.12
N LEU A 21 13.45 22.79 13.98
CA LEU A 21 14.56 22.64 13.04
C LEU A 21 14.12 22.94 11.59
N ALA A 22 12.93 22.48 11.20
CA ALA A 22 12.34 22.79 9.91
C ALA A 22 12.15 24.29 9.69
N ARG A 23 11.61 25.02 10.68
CA ARG A 23 11.44 26.48 10.60
C ARG A 23 12.77 27.21 10.45
N ARG A 24 13.82 26.76 11.15
CA ARG A 24 15.15 27.39 11.11
C ARG A 24 15.91 27.15 9.80
N THR A 25 15.71 25.99 9.19
CA THR A 25 16.47 25.55 8.01
C THR A 25 15.72 25.74 6.69
N GLY A 26 14.39 25.92 6.74
CA GLY A 26 13.54 25.89 5.55
C GLY A 26 13.29 24.48 4.99
N ILE A 27 13.82 23.44 5.62
CA ILE A 27 13.63 22.05 5.23
C ILE A 27 12.31 21.56 5.81
N THR A 28 11.50 20.81 5.04
CA THR A 28 10.21 20.35 5.55
C THR A 28 10.39 19.35 6.72
N PRO A 29 9.49 19.33 7.71
CA PRO A 29 9.55 18.36 8.81
C PRO A 29 9.57 16.91 8.32
N GLY A 30 8.84 16.60 7.24
CA GLY A 30 8.83 15.26 6.64
C GLY A 30 10.19 14.87 6.07
N THR A 31 10.89 15.80 5.42
CA THR A 31 12.26 15.57 4.94
C THR A 31 13.22 15.29 6.09
N ILE A 32 13.17 16.10 7.16
CA ILE A 32 14.00 15.88 8.37
C ILE A 32 13.70 14.50 8.96
N HIS A 33 12.41 14.16 9.10
CA HIS A 33 11.98 12.84 9.58
C HIS A 33 12.55 11.70 8.73
N HIS A 34 12.52 11.82 7.39
CA HIS A 34 13.10 10.80 6.51
C HIS A 34 14.60 10.60 6.74
N TYR A 35 15.36 11.69 6.89
CA TYR A 35 16.78 11.61 7.16
C TYR A 35 17.07 10.98 8.53
N GLU A 36 16.40 11.41 9.59
CA GLU A 36 16.62 10.87 10.94
C GLU A 36 16.20 9.41 11.06
N SER A 37 15.03 9.05 10.52
CA SER A 37 14.56 7.65 10.53
C SER A 37 15.54 6.74 9.81
N LEU A 38 16.08 7.18 8.67
CA LEU A 38 17.08 6.42 7.92
C LEU A 38 18.33 6.12 8.76
N ILE A 39 18.81 7.07 9.56
CA ILE A 39 19.98 6.84 10.45
C ILE A 39 19.69 5.76 11.49
N ARG A 40 18.43 5.65 11.95
CA ARG A 40 18.05 4.75 13.05
C ARG A 40 17.71 3.34 12.59
N THR A 41 17.15 3.19 11.39
CA THR A 41 16.54 1.92 10.97
C THR A 41 17.29 1.19 9.86
N LEU A 42 18.16 1.87 9.11
CA LEU A 42 18.94 1.23 8.05
C LEU A 42 20.13 0.46 8.61
N ASP A 43 20.39 -0.71 8.03
CA ASP A 43 21.62 -1.48 8.22
C ASP A 43 22.88 -0.60 8.01
N GLN A 44 23.86 -0.76 8.89
CA GLN A 44 25.07 0.07 8.87
C GLN A 44 25.85 -0.06 7.55
N GLY A 45 25.97 -1.28 7.01
CA GLY A 45 26.67 -1.53 5.75
C GLY A 45 25.97 -0.86 4.57
N LEU A 46 24.64 -0.84 4.58
CA LEU A 46 23.88 -0.07 3.58
C LEU A 46 24.04 1.44 3.75
N GLY A 47 24.23 1.93 4.98
CA GLY A 47 24.56 3.33 5.24
C GLY A 47 25.85 3.79 4.55
N GLU A 48 26.87 2.94 4.52
CA GLU A 48 28.12 3.20 3.80
C GLU A 48 27.92 3.22 2.27
N LYS A 49 27.03 2.37 1.76
CA LYS A 49 26.62 2.37 0.34
C LYS A 49 25.87 3.64 -0.06
N VAL A 50 25.10 4.23 0.85
CA VAL A 50 24.49 5.54 0.65
C VAL A 50 25.53 6.66 0.65
N ASP A 51 26.49 6.62 1.57
CA ASP A 51 27.55 7.65 1.65
C ASP A 51 28.50 7.61 0.44
N SER A 52 28.73 6.44 -0.16
CA SER A 52 29.53 6.26 -1.39
C SER A 52 28.74 6.51 -2.68
N GLY A 53 27.41 6.62 -2.62
CA GLY A 53 26.53 6.84 -3.77
C GLY A 53 26.18 5.57 -4.56
N GLU A 54 26.57 4.39 -4.07
CA GLU A 54 26.17 3.09 -4.65
C GLU A 54 24.70 2.76 -4.41
N LEU A 55 24.10 3.34 -3.37
CA LEU A 55 22.67 3.23 -3.06
C LEU A 55 22.08 4.63 -2.92
N THR A 56 20.99 4.93 -3.63
CA THR A 56 20.38 6.26 -3.55
C THR A 56 19.64 6.45 -2.22
N PHE A 57 19.47 7.71 -1.80
CA PHE A 57 18.69 8.03 -0.61
C PHE A 57 17.26 7.50 -0.67
N LYS A 58 16.62 7.57 -1.85
CA LYS A 58 15.25 7.07 -2.04
C LYS A 58 15.19 5.56 -1.78
N GLU A 59 16.11 4.80 -2.38
CA GLU A 59 16.14 3.35 -2.22
C GLU A 59 16.39 2.96 -0.77
N ALA A 60 17.40 3.56 -0.15
CA ALA A 60 17.72 3.30 1.25
C ALA A 60 16.55 3.66 2.17
N ARG A 61 15.87 4.78 1.94
CA ARG A 61 14.68 5.18 2.72
C ARG A 61 13.55 4.19 2.60
N SER A 62 13.26 3.67 1.40
CA SER A 62 12.25 2.63 1.23
C SER A 62 12.68 1.32 1.90
N ILE A 63 13.93 0.89 1.72
CA ILE A 63 14.45 -0.38 2.28
C ILE A 63 14.45 -0.35 3.82
N ALA A 64 14.71 0.81 4.43
CA ALA A 64 14.71 1.00 5.87
C ALA A 64 13.32 0.85 6.54
N ASP A 65 12.25 0.63 5.77
CA ASP A 65 10.91 0.23 6.28
C ASP A 65 10.77 -1.28 6.54
N ILE A 66 11.83 -2.07 6.29
CA ILE A 66 11.98 -3.49 6.63
C ILE A 66 12.75 -3.60 7.93
N ASP A 67 12.25 -4.33 8.92
CA ASP A 67 12.91 -4.40 10.25
C ASP A 67 14.17 -5.29 10.26
N ASP A 68 14.18 -6.37 9.46
CA ASP A 68 15.31 -7.30 9.41
C ASP A 68 16.45 -6.79 8.52
N HIS A 69 17.62 -6.55 9.12
CA HIS A 69 18.81 -6.08 8.41
C HIS A 69 19.36 -7.09 7.40
N VAL A 70 19.19 -8.41 7.62
CA VAL A 70 19.59 -9.41 6.61
C VAL A 70 18.76 -9.19 5.35
N ARG A 71 17.44 -9.13 5.52
CA ARG A 71 16.50 -8.86 4.44
C ARG A 71 16.71 -7.49 3.77
N GLN A 72 17.04 -6.45 4.52
CA GLN A 72 17.41 -5.16 3.94
C GLN A 72 18.57 -5.29 2.94
N ARG A 73 19.62 -6.05 3.29
CA ARG A 73 20.78 -6.27 2.41
C ARG A 73 20.41 -7.07 1.17
N GLU A 74 19.60 -8.12 1.31
CA GLU A 74 19.10 -8.90 0.17
C GLU A 74 18.33 -8.01 -0.83
N ILE A 75 17.44 -7.15 -0.32
CA ILE A 75 16.65 -6.23 -1.16
C ILE A 75 17.54 -5.17 -1.81
N ALA A 76 18.57 -4.69 -1.12
CA ALA A 76 19.45 -3.63 -1.61
C ALA A 76 20.38 -4.12 -2.73
N GLN A 77 20.83 -5.38 -2.69
CA GLN A 77 21.86 -5.89 -3.59
C GLN A 77 21.54 -5.71 -5.09
N PRO A 78 20.32 -6.03 -5.59
CA PRO A 78 19.97 -5.77 -6.98
C PRO A 78 20.01 -4.30 -7.43
N PHE A 79 19.82 -3.34 -6.51
CA PHE A 79 19.95 -1.91 -6.81
C PHE A 79 21.43 -1.50 -6.86
N ILE A 80 22.22 -1.98 -5.90
CA ILE A 80 23.68 -1.74 -5.85
C ILE A 80 24.37 -2.32 -7.09
N ASP A 81 23.95 -3.51 -7.54
CA ASP A 81 24.46 -4.15 -8.76
C ASP A 81 24.02 -3.43 -10.05
N GLY A 82 23.11 -2.45 -9.97
CA GLY A 82 22.50 -1.80 -11.13
C GLY A 82 21.53 -2.68 -11.92
N ARG A 83 21.11 -3.83 -11.37
CA ARG A 83 20.14 -4.74 -12.00
C ARG A 83 18.72 -4.20 -11.95
N LEU A 84 18.39 -3.37 -10.97
CA LEU A 84 17.07 -2.77 -10.81
C LEU A 84 17.09 -1.25 -10.76
N SER A 85 16.08 -0.64 -11.36
CA SER A 85 15.80 0.79 -11.27
C SER A 85 15.08 1.13 -9.97
N SER A 86 15.41 2.30 -9.38
CA SER A 86 14.74 2.89 -8.21
C SER A 86 13.23 3.14 -8.38
N VAL A 87 12.69 2.96 -9.59
CA VAL A 87 11.23 2.94 -9.85
C VAL A 87 10.55 1.77 -9.16
N HIS A 88 11.24 0.62 -9.00
CA HIS A 88 10.64 -0.60 -8.45
C HIS A 88 10.77 -0.72 -6.93
N VAL A 89 11.59 0.10 -6.27
CA VAL A 89 11.97 -0.10 -4.86
C VAL A 89 10.78 -0.12 -3.91
N GLU A 90 9.84 0.81 -4.04
CA GLU A 90 8.65 0.86 -3.17
C GLU A 90 7.76 -0.37 -3.34
N ARG A 91 7.60 -0.85 -4.58
CA ARG A 91 6.81 -2.05 -4.87
C ARG A 91 7.46 -3.31 -4.33
N ILE A 92 8.78 -3.45 -4.51
CA ILE A 92 9.56 -4.59 -4.01
C ILE A 92 9.53 -4.64 -2.49
N VAL A 93 9.82 -3.51 -1.83
CA VAL A 93 9.74 -3.39 -0.37
C VAL A 93 8.32 -3.71 0.11
N GLY A 94 7.29 -3.15 -0.54
CA GLY A 94 5.89 -3.41 -0.21
C GLY A 94 5.55 -4.91 -0.24
N ARG A 95 6.02 -5.64 -1.25
CA ARG A 95 5.84 -7.10 -1.34
C ARG A 95 6.67 -7.87 -0.31
N ALA A 96 7.91 -7.45 -0.08
CA ALA A 96 8.77 -8.06 0.93
C ALA A 96 8.18 -7.93 2.35
N LYS A 97 7.45 -6.85 2.64
CA LYS A 97 6.72 -6.67 3.92
C LYS A 97 5.55 -7.64 4.08
N THR A 98 4.82 -7.92 3.00
CA THR A 98 3.64 -8.80 3.05
C THR A 98 4.00 -10.27 2.98
N SER A 99 5.20 -10.60 2.51
CA SER A 99 5.61 -11.97 2.21
C SER A 99 7.05 -12.23 2.64
N ALA A 100 7.22 -12.44 3.95
CA ALA A 100 8.53 -12.64 4.56
C ALA A 100 9.27 -13.90 4.10
N THR A 101 8.56 -14.90 3.57
CA THR A 101 9.10 -16.22 3.17
C THR A 101 9.47 -16.31 1.69
N LEU A 102 9.00 -15.39 0.84
CA LEU A 102 9.33 -15.40 -0.59
C LEU A 102 10.80 -15.04 -0.80
N SER A 103 11.44 -15.59 -1.82
CA SER A 103 12.79 -15.15 -2.20
C SER A 103 12.73 -13.73 -2.80
N ILE A 104 13.85 -13.01 -2.75
CA ILE A 104 13.93 -11.68 -3.37
C ILE A 104 13.82 -11.78 -4.88
N GLU A 105 14.39 -12.83 -5.47
CA GLU A 105 14.34 -13.13 -6.89
C GLU A 105 12.89 -13.31 -7.38
N ASP A 106 12.07 -14.06 -6.64
CA ASP A 106 10.64 -14.24 -6.97
C ASP A 106 9.87 -12.92 -6.87
N ILE A 107 10.14 -12.12 -5.84
CA ILE A 107 9.51 -10.80 -5.68
C ILE A 107 9.89 -9.87 -6.84
N ILE A 108 11.15 -9.90 -7.28
CA ILE A 108 11.62 -9.11 -8.41
C ILE A 108 10.92 -9.54 -9.70
N GLU A 109 10.84 -10.85 -9.95
CA GLU A 109 10.17 -11.37 -11.13
C GLU A 109 8.68 -10.99 -11.15
N GLU A 110 7.99 -11.07 -10.01
CA GLU A 110 6.60 -10.63 -9.87
C GLU A 110 6.46 -9.12 -10.17
N VAL A 111 7.33 -8.28 -9.58
CA VAL A 111 7.21 -6.82 -9.69
C VAL A 111 7.59 -6.31 -11.07
N VAL A 112 8.64 -6.85 -11.68
CA VAL A 112 9.19 -6.39 -12.97
C VAL A 112 8.44 -6.99 -14.15
N ASN A 113 8.23 -8.31 -14.14
CA ASN A 113 7.64 -9.02 -15.28
C ASN A 113 6.13 -9.21 -15.15
N GLY A 114 5.54 -8.84 -14.01
CA GLY A 114 4.10 -9.00 -13.77
C GLY A 114 3.65 -10.46 -13.73
N LYS A 115 4.57 -11.40 -13.53
CA LYS A 115 4.23 -12.81 -13.39
C LYS A 115 3.59 -13.05 -12.02
N PRO A 116 2.39 -13.65 -11.95
CA PRO A 116 1.94 -14.24 -10.70
C PRO A 116 2.97 -15.29 -10.29
N ALA A 117 3.36 -15.31 -9.02
CA ALA A 117 4.20 -16.36 -8.47
C ALA A 117 3.66 -17.74 -8.91
N PRO A 118 4.53 -18.75 -9.17
CA PRO A 118 4.07 -20.12 -9.30
C PRO A 118 3.21 -20.43 -8.08
N GLU A 119 2.05 -21.07 -8.31
CA GLU A 119 1.20 -21.59 -7.23
C GLU A 119 2.08 -22.44 -6.32
N LEU A 120 2.61 -21.83 -5.24
CA LEU A 120 2.99 -22.56 -4.06
C LEU A 120 1.77 -23.41 -3.74
N GLU A 121 1.95 -24.73 -3.60
CA GLU A 121 0.89 -25.58 -3.06
C GLU A 121 0.28 -24.82 -1.89
N PRO A 122 -1.04 -24.56 -1.93
CA PRO A 122 -1.63 -23.63 -1.00
C PRO A 122 -1.23 -24.11 0.40
N GLU A 123 -0.50 -23.27 1.14
CA GLU A 123 -0.64 -23.30 2.60
C GLU A 123 -2.12 -23.50 2.84
N PRO A 124 -2.52 -24.54 3.61
CA PRO A 124 -3.89 -25.00 3.67
C PRO A 124 -4.74 -23.76 3.77
N ALA A 125 -5.48 -23.47 2.68
CA ALA A 125 -6.17 -22.20 2.57
C ALA A 125 -6.89 -22.02 3.92
N PRO A 126 -6.85 -20.84 4.58
CA PRO A 126 -7.82 -20.61 5.63
C PRO A 126 -9.11 -20.99 4.96
N VAL A 127 -9.73 -22.08 5.46
CA VAL A 127 -10.90 -22.67 4.81
C VAL A 127 -11.73 -21.46 4.51
N ILE A 128 -11.93 -21.15 3.22
CA ILE A 128 -12.93 -20.17 2.86
C ILE A 128 -14.18 -20.94 3.24
N GLN A 129 -14.52 -20.86 4.52
CA GLN A 129 -15.87 -21.00 5.00
C GLN A 129 -16.57 -20.10 4.01
N ARG A 130 -17.42 -20.70 3.17
CA ARG A 130 -18.46 -19.95 2.47
C ARG A 130 -18.83 -18.86 3.44
N ALA A 131 -18.52 -17.60 3.11
CA ALA A 131 -18.81 -16.50 4.00
C ALA A 131 -20.24 -16.78 4.44
N ILE A 132 -20.41 -17.06 5.74
CA ILE A 132 -21.73 -17.20 6.32
C ILE A 132 -22.45 -15.98 5.74
N PRO A 133 -23.58 -16.13 5.04
CA PRO A 133 -24.25 -14.98 4.47
C PRO A 133 -24.35 -13.97 5.60
N VAL A 134 -23.56 -12.90 5.52
CA VAL A 134 -23.66 -11.83 6.50
C VAL A 134 -24.94 -11.18 6.07
N GLU A 135 -26.04 -11.66 6.65
CA GLU A 135 -27.33 -11.01 6.52
C GLU A 135 -27.08 -9.60 7.03
N ALA A 136 -27.06 -8.67 6.08
CA ALA A 136 -26.89 -7.28 6.42
C ALA A 136 -28.11 -6.90 7.25
N ASP A 137 -27.90 -6.44 8.48
CA ASP A 137 -28.99 -5.97 9.33
C ASP A 137 -29.60 -4.74 8.67
N THR A 138 -30.73 -4.94 7.99
CA THR A 138 -31.40 -3.91 7.22
C THR A 138 -31.91 -2.79 8.11
N ALA A 139 -32.23 -3.08 9.38
CA ALA A 139 -32.64 -2.07 10.34
C ALA A 139 -31.47 -1.16 10.75
N LEU A 140 -30.27 -1.71 10.93
CA LEU A 140 -29.08 -0.89 11.15
C LEU A 140 -28.74 -0.02 9.93
N ILE A 141 -28.88 -0.57 8.72
CA ILE A 141 -28.64 0.18 7.48
C ILE A 141 -29.66 1.31 7.34
N GLU A 142 -30.94 1.04 7.57
CA GLU A 142 -32.01 2.05 7.48
C GLU A 142 -31.76 3.22 8.44
N ASN A 143 -31.49 2.92 9.72
CA ASN A 143 -31.17 3.94 10.71
C ASN A 143 -29.92 4.76 10.35
N ALA A 144 -28.88 4.09 9.84
CA ALA A 144 -27.67 4.77 9.40
C ALA A 144 -27.91 5.67 8.18
N VAL A 145 -28.70 5.23 7.20
CA VAL A 145 -29.07 6.02 6.01
C VAL A 145 -29.86 7.26 6.40
N LEU A 146 -30.85 7.13 7.29
CA LEU A 146 -31.64 8.26 7.78
C LEU A 146 -30.78 9.27 8.55
N LYS A 147 -29.87 8.78 9.40
CA LYS A 147 -28.92 9.64 10.12
C LYS A 147 -27.99 10.39 9.16
N ILE A 148 -27.43 9.69 8.18
CA ILE A 148 -26.54 10.29 7.17
C ILE A 148 -27.31 11.33 6.36
N ALA A 149 -28.57 11.07 5.98
CA ALA A 149 -29.39 12.04 5.26
C ALA A 149 -29.54 13.35 6.06
N GLY A 150 -29.86 13.27 7.35
CA GLY A 150 -29.95 14.46 8.22
C GLY A 150 -28.63 15.23 8.36
N GLU A 151 -27.50 14.52 8.48
CA GLU A 151 -26.17 15.15 8.53
C GLU A 151 -25.79 15.82 7.19
N LEU A 152 -26.16 15.22 6.05
CA LEU A 152 -25.95 15.79 4.71
C LEU A 152 -26.78 17.04 4.48
N ASP A 153 -28.01 17.09 4.99
CA ASP A 153 -28.84 18.30 4.96
C ASP A 153 -28.24 19.40 5.84
N ALA A 154 -27.80 19.08 7.06
CA ALA A 154 -27.13 20.02 7.95
C ALA A 154 -25.80 20.56 7.37
N MET A 155 -25.08 19.73 6.60
CA MET A 155 -23.83 20.11 5.93
C MET A 155 -24.04 21.25 4.91
N GLN A 156 -25.22 21.36 4.29
CA GLN A 156 -25.52 22.43 3.33
C GLN A 156 -25.54 23.83 3.98
N LEU A 157 -25.73 23.88 5.31
CA LEU A 157 -25.76 25.11 6.09
C LEU A 157 -24.38 25.51 6.63
N GLN A 158 -23.35 24.67 6.41
CA GLN A 158 -22.01 24.86 6.97
C GLN A 158 -21.01 25.38 5.92
N VAL A 159 -20.11 26.27 6.36
CA VAL A 159 -18.97 26.69 5.54
C VAL A 159 -17.85 25.65 5.67
N ILE A 160 -17.67 24.84 4.64
CA ILE A 160 -16.65 23.76 4.64
C ILE A 160 -15.30 24.31 4.15
N PRO A 161 -14.21 24.18 4.94
CA PRO A 161 -12.87 24.56 4.52
C PRO A 161 -12.38 23.79 3.29
N GLU A 162 -11.68 24.47 2.38
CA GLU A 162 -11.29 23.92 1.06
C GLU A 162 -10.48 22.62 1.14
N TYR A 163 -9.55 22.54 2.09
CA TYR A 163 -8.72 21.35 2.30
C TYR A 163 -9.51 20.08 2.68
N ARG A 164 -10.74 20.21 3.19
CA ARG A 164 -11.62 19.08 3.52
C ARG A 164 -12.57 18.69 2.38
N ARG A 165 -12.82 19.60 1.44
CA ARG A 165 -13.81 19.40 0.37
C ARG A 165 -13.47 18.21 -0.50
N LEU A 166 -12.19 18.05 -0.88
CA LEU A 166 -11.78 16.95 -1.75
C LEU A 166 -12.02 15.57 -1.12
N LYS A 167 -11.67 15.42 0.17
CA LYS A 167 -11.89 14.19 0.92
C LYS A 167 -13.39 13.87 1.05
N LEU A 168 -14.20 14.87 1.41
CA LEU A 168 -15.66 14.73 1.50
C LEU A 168 -16.28 14.33 0.16
N ILE A 169 -15.90 14.99 -0.94
CA ILE A 169 -16.38 14.65 -2.29
C ILE A 169 -16.05 13.20 -2.64
N SER A 170 -14.82 12.75 -2.35
CA SER A 170 -14.41 11.38 -2.65
C SER A 170 -15.22 10.34 -1.85
N SER A 171 -15.43 10.58 -0.56
CA SER A 171 -16.24 9.72 0.30
C SER A 171 -17.71 9.67 -0.14
N LEU A 172 -18.30 10.80 -0.52
CA LEU A 172 -19.67 10.87 -1.02
C LEU A 172 -19.84 10.15 -2.36
N ARG A 173 -18.85 10.22 -3.26
CA ARG A 173 -18.86 9.47 -4.54
C ARG A 173 -18.82 7.96 -4.32
N ILE A 174 -18.03 7.49 -3.37
CA ILE A 174 -17.98 6.07 -3.01
C ILE A 174 -19.34 5.63 -2.48
N LEU A 175 -19.94 6.41 -1.56
CA LEU A 175 -21.25 6.12 -1.01
C LEU A 175 -22.34 6.09 -2.10
N ASP A 176 -22.38 7.09 -2.99
CA ASP A 176 -23.31 7.15 -4.13
C ASP A 176 -23.22 5.92 -5.04
N SER A 177 -22.00 5.49 -5.37
CA SER A 177 -21.80 4.27 -6.17
C SER A 177 -22.35 3.02 -5.49
N ARG A 178 -22.14 2.87 -4.17
CA ARG A 178 -22.65 1.73 -3.39
C ARG A 178 -24.17 1.77 -3.26
N LEU A 179 -24.75 2.96 -3.02
CA LEU A 179 -26.21 3.15 -2.96
C LEU A 179 -26.88 2.82 -4.29
N LYS A 180 -26.33 3.29 -5.42
CA LYS A 180 -26.83 2.95 -6.76
C LYS A 180 -26.80 1.44 -7.00
N SER A 181 -25.71 0.78 -6.63
CA SER A 181 -25.59 -0.68 -6.76
C SER A 181 -26.59 -1.43 -5.87
N ALA A 182 -26.79 -0.98 -4.62
CA ALA A 182 -27.74 -1.59 -3.70
C ALA A 182 -29.18 -1.41 -4.18
N LEU A 183 -29.54 -0.22 -4.65
CA LEU A 183 -30.86 0.08 -5.23
C LEU A 183 -31.10 -0.75 -6.50
N ALA A 184 -30.10 -0.88 -7.38
CA ALA A 184 -30.21 -1.74 -8.57
C ALA A 184 -30.46 -3.22 -8.20
N SER A 185 -29.80 -3.70 -7.15
CA SER A 185 -30.02 -5.05 -6.61
C SER A 185 -31.41 -5.23 -6.00
N LEU A 186 -31.91 -4.24 -5.24
CA LEU A 186 -33.23 -4.29 -4.59
C LEU A 186 -34.38 -4.10 -5.58
N ASN A 187 -34.18 -3.35 -6.66
CA ASN A 187 -35.18 -3.11 -7.71
C ASN A 187 -35.32 -4.27 -8.72
N GLY A 188 -34.73 -5.45 -8.45
CA GLY A 188 -34.94 -6.66 -9.23
C GLY A 188 -33.87 -6.97 -10.29
N GLY A 189 -32.68 -6.36 -10.22
CA GLY A 189 -31.56 -6.70 -11.12
C GLY A 189 -30.79 -7.96 -10.68
N VAL A 190 -31.28 -9.16 -11.02
CA VAL A 190 -30.44 -10.37 -11.06
C VAL A 190 -30.04 -10.65 -12.50
N ALA A 191 -28.78 -10.35 -12.86
CA ALA A 191 -27.96 -11.16 -13.77
C ALA A 191 -26.61 -10.49 -14.04
N VAL A 192 -25.57 -10.93 -13.34
CA VAL A 192 -24.37 -11.37 -14.07
C VAL A 192 -24.18 -12.82 -13.71
N ALA A 193 -24.78 -13.68 -14.53
CA ALA A 193 -24.32 -15.03 -14.68
C ALA A 193 -22.82 -14.95 -14.98
N SER A 194 -22.01 -15.55 -14.11
CA SER A 194 -20.62 -15.84 -14.42
C SER A 194 -20.66 -16.88 -15.55
N ALA A 195 -20.69 -16.41 -16.79
CA ALA A 195 -20.55 -17.24 -17.96
C ALA A 195 -19.08 -17.65 -18.07
N VAL A 196 -18.74 -18.72 -17.36
CA VAL A 196 -17.54 -19.52 -17.64
C VAL A 196 -17.67 -19.99 -19.09
N PRO A 197 -16.68 -19.77 -19.98
CA PRO A 197 -16.69 -20.38 -21.30
C PRO A 197 -16.47 -21.89 -21.11
N HIS A 198 -17.52 -22.69 -21.25
CA HIS A 198 -17.37 -24.12 -21.53
C HIS A 198 -16.85 -24.25 -22.98
N GLN A 199 -15.54 -24.46 -23.11
CA GLN A 199 -14.99 -25.01 -24.36
C GLN A 199 -15.43 -26.46 -24.48
N ILE A 200 -16.47 -26.68 -25.28
CA ILE A 200 -16.81 -27.99 -25.82
C ILE A 200 -15.83 -28.25 -26.97
N GLY A 201 -14.73 -28.94 -26.67
CA GLY A 201 -13.85 -29.55 -27.67
C GLY A 201 -14.39 -30.93 -28.03
N ALA A 202 -14.91 -31.06 -29.25
CA ALA A 202 -15.48 -32.29 -29.79
C ALA A 202 -14.45 -33.44 -29.83
N SER A 203 -14.78 -34.56 -29.20
CA SER A 203 -14.14 -35.86 -29.39
C SER A 203 -14.76 -36.55 -30.61
N THR A 204 -14.15 -36.42 -31.78
CA THR A 204 -14.44 -37.28 -32.94
C THR A 204 -13.72 -38.61 -32.74
N LYS A 205 -14.44 -39.64 -32.28
CA LYS A 205 -14.02 -41.03 -32.39
C LYS A 205 -14.36 -41.53 -33.80
N VAL A 206 -13.34 -41.98 -34.53
CA VAL A 206 -13.47 -42.86 -35.70
C VAL A 206 -13.31 -44.29 -35.20
N PRO A 207 -14.18 -45.24 -35.58
CA PRO A 207 -13.82 -46.64 -35.61
C PRO A 207 -13.80 -47.19 -37.04
N VAL A 208 -12.69 -47.87 -37.30
CA VAL A 208 -12.37 -48.97 -38.23
C VAL A 208 -13.50 -49.50 -39.09
#